data_AF-A0A936KYX4-F1
#
_entry.id   AF-A0A936KYX4-F1
#
_cell.length_a   1.000
_cell.length_b   1.000
_cell.length_c   1.000
_cell.angle_alpha   90.00
_cell.angle_beta   90.00
_cell.angle_gamma   90.00
#
_symmetry.space_group_name_H-M   'P 1'
#
loop_
_entity.id
_entity.type
_entity.pdbx_description
1 polymer ?
#
loop_
_entity_poly.entity_id
_entity_poly.type
_entity_poly.pdbx_seq_one_letter_code
_entity_poly.pdbx_strand_id
1 'polypeptide(L)' 'MKIAKKHEMKIALTVMVLIMTFVVTFVSVMVNFGLQTGFAIKWMKMWGLAFVVALPLVMVVMPIIKRFIAKHVVE' A
#
# COMPACT_ATOMS: atom_id res chain seq x y z
N MET A 1 -0.94 -25.86 5.89
CA MET A 1 -0.52 -25.14 7.11
C MET A 1 -1.73 -24.35 7.61
N LYS A 2 -2.39 -24.78 8.69
CA LYS A 2 -3.66 -24.17 9.17
C LYS A 2 -3.33 -22.91 9.99
N ILE A 3 -3.74 -21.75 9.50
CA ILE A 3 -3.54 -20.46 10.18
C ILE A 3 -4.60 -20.33 11.28
N ALA A 4 -4.23 -19.82 12.45
CA ALA A 4 -5.18 -19.64 13.55
C ALA A 4 -6.09 -18.42 13.29
N LYS A 5 -7.41 -18.64 13.34
CA LYS A 5 -8.53 -17.70 13.06
C LYS A 5 -8.38 -16.27 13.64
N LYS A 6 -7.65 -16.11 14.74
CA LYS A 6 -7.42 -14.82 15.42
C LYS A 6 -6.41 -13.90 14.68
N HIS A 7 -5.52 -14.45 13.87
CA HIS A 7 -4.49 -13.69 13.13
C HIS A 7 -4.74 -13.67 11.62
N GLU A 8 -5.68 -14.47 11.12
CA GLU A 8 -6.05 -14.54 9.71
C GLU A 8 -6.36 -13.15 9.14
N MET A 9 -7.14 -12.32 9.86
CA MET A 9 -7.48 -10.97 9.40
C MET A 9 -6.24 -10.07 9.24
N LYS A 10 -5.31 -10.10 10.21
CA LYS A 10 -4.10 -9.27 10.17
C LYS A 10 -3.17 -9.70 9.04
N ILE A 11 -3.02 -11.02 8.85
CA ILE A 11 -2.19 -11.59 7.79
C ILE A 11 -2.81 -11.29 6.43
N ALA A 12 -4.12 -11.53 6.27
CA ALA A 12 -4.84 -11.23 5.04
C ALA A 12 -4.76 -9.74 4.68
N LEU A 13 -4.94 -8.84 5.64
CA LEU A 13 -4.80 -7.40 5.41
C LEU A 13 -3.37 -7.01 5.01
N THR A 14 -2.36 -7.59 5.66
CA THR A 14 -0.95 -7.31 5.34
C THR A 14 -0.61 -7.80 3.94
N VAL A 15 -1.04 -9.02 3.58
CA VAL A 15 -0.86 -9.59 2.24
C VAL A 15 -1.60 -8.77 1.19
N MET A 16 -2.82 -8.31 1.49
CA MET A 16 -3.57 -7.43 0.59
C MET A 16 -2.85 -6.10 0.33
N VAL A 17 -2.34 -5.43 1.37
CA VAL A 17 -1.57 -4.18 1.21
C VAL A 17 -0.27 -4.43 0.43
N LEU A 18 0.41 -5.54 0.68
CA LEU A 18 1.61 -5.93 -0.05
C LEU A 18 1.30 -6.10 -1.55
N ILE A 19 0.25 -6.87 -1.89
CA ILE A 19 -0.15 -7.10 -3.28
C ILE A 19 -0.59 -5.80 -3.94
N MET A 20 -1.40 -4.98 -3.28
CA MET A 20 -1.88 -3.71 -3.85
C MET A 20 -0.73 -2.77 -4.17
N THR A 21 0.20 -2.56 -3.22
CA THR A 21 1.36 -1.69 -3.46
C THR A 21 2.26 -2.25 -4.57
N PHE A 22 2.44 -3.56 -4.63
CA PHE A 22 3.23 -4.23 -5.68
C PHE A 22 2.63 -4.03 -7.07
N VAL A 23 1.32 -4.25 -7.23
CA VAL A 23 0.62 -4.09 -8.51
C VAL A 23 0.54 -2.63 -8.95
N VAL A 24 0.18 -1.72 -8.04
CA VAL A 24 0.07 -0.28 -8.35
C VAL A 24 1.41 0.29 -8.83
N THR A 25 2.51 -0.07 -8.14
CA THR A 25 3.85 0.38 -8.52
C THR A 25 4.32 -0.26 -9.82
N PHE A 26 3.97 -1.53 -10.08
CA PHE A 26 4.28 -2.21 -11.35
C PHE A 26 3.63 -1.51 -12.53
N VAL A 27 2.31 -1.28 -12.46
CA VAL A 27 1.56 -0.61 -13.52
C VAL A 27 2.05 0.82 -13.71
N SER A 28 2.31 1.56 -12.63
CA SER A 28 2.83 2.92 -12.70
C SER A 28 4.19 2.97 -13.40
N VAL A 29 5.14 2.10 -13.03
CA VAL A 29 6.46 2.06 -13.67
C VAL A 29 6.36 1.60 -15.12
N MET A 30 5.45 0.66 -15.44
CA MET A 30 5.22 0.18 -16.79
C MET A 30 4.66 1.27 -17.70
N VAL A 31 3.68 2.04 -17.22
CA VAL A 31 3.08 3.13 -18.00
C VAL A 31 4.05 4.31 -18.18
N ASN A 32 4.80 4.67 -17.15
CA ASN A 32 5.69 5.85 -17.21
C ASN A 32 7.03 5.59 -17.89
N PHE A 33 7.56 4.37 -17.77
CA PHE A 33 8.90 4.05 -18.25
C PHE A 33 8.94 2.92 -19.28
N GLY A 34 7.84 2.21 -19.53
CA GLY A 34 7.83 1.06 -20.44
C GLY A 34 8.63 -0.14 -19.92
N LEU A 35 8.54 -1.26 -20.64
CA LEU A 35 9.29 -2.48 -20.36
C LEU A 35 10.65 -2.45 -21.07
N GLN A 36 11.61 -1.76 -20.47
CA GLN A 36 13.00 -1.66 -20.96
C GLN A 36 13.99 -2.33 -20.00
N THR A 37 15.24 -2.49 -20.44
CA THR A 37 16.33 -3.07 -19.64
C THR A 37 16.47 -2.33 -18.30
N GLY A 38 16.39 -3.08 -17.20
CA GLY A 38 16.39 -2.52 -15.84
C GLY A 38 15.01 -2.17 -15.27
N PHE A 39 13.92 -2.44 -15.98
CA PHE A 39 12.53 -2.26 -15.49
C PHE A 39 12.33 -2.89 -14.11
N ALA A 40 12.69 -4.17 -13.94
CA ALA A 40 12.50 -4.88 -12.68
C ALA A 40 13.25 -4.22 -11.50
N ILE A 41 14.47 -3.74 -11.74
CA ILE A 41 15.27 -3.04 -10.73
C ILE A 41 14.63 -1.70 -10.37
N LYS A 42 14.18 -0.94 -11.39
CA LYS A 42 13.52 0.35 -11.20
C LYS A 42 12.21 0.21 -10.45
N TRP A 43 11.42 -0.79 -10.82
CA TRP A 43 10.17 -1.11 -10.16
C TRP A 43 10.36 -1.51 -8.71
N MET A 44 11.28 -2.44 -8.40
CA MET A 44 11.59 -2.84 -7.03
C MET A 44 12.04 -1.66 -6.15
N LYS A 45 12.86 -0.74 -6.71
CA LYS A 45 13.25 0.50 -6.01
C LYS A 45 12.06 1.42 -5.74
N MET A 46 11.21 1.65 -6.75
CA MET A 46 10.01 2.48 -6.63
C MET A 46 9.02 1.88 -5.63
N TRP A 47 8.82 0.56 -5.67
CA TRP A 47 7.96 -0.16 -4.72
C TRP A 47 8.48 -0.05 -3.29
N GLY A 48 9.76 -0.29 -3.06
CA GLY A 48 10.37 -0.16 -1.74
C GLY A 48 10.22 1.26 -1.15
N LEU A 49 10.46 2.29 -1.96
CA LEU A 49 10.23 3.69 -1.57
C LEU A 49 8.76 3.96 -1.24
N ALA A 50 7.84 3.53 -2.12
CA ALA A 50 6.40 3.72 -1.90
C ALA A 50 5.92 3.04 -0.61
N PHE A 51 6.41 1.82 -0.33
CA PHE A 51 6.06 1.08 0.88
C PHE A 51 6.54 1.79 2.16
N VAL A 52 7.80 2.23 2.17
CA VAL A 52 8.40 2.94 3.32
C VAL A 52 7.68 4.27 3.59
N VAL A 53 7.23 4.97 2.54
CA VAL A 53 6.50 6.24 2.67
C VAL A 53 5.03 6.01 3.05
N ALA A 54 4.39 4.95 2.56
CA ALA A 54 2.98 4.67 2.81
C ALA A 54 2.69 4.40 4.31
N LEU A 55 3.58 3.72 5.02
CA LEU A 55 3.41 3.43 6.46
C LEU A 55 3.26 4.70 7.32
N PRO A 56 4.23 5.64 7.35
CA PRO A 56 4.09 6.87 8.11
C PRO A 56 2.96 7.76 7.58
N LEU A 57 2.72 7.74 6.26
CA LEU A 57 1.62 8.51 5.66
C LEU A 57 0.27 8.05 6.22
N VAL A 58 -0.01 6.75 6.27
CA VAL A 58 -1.27 6.23 6.83
C VAL A 58 -1.38 6.55 8.32
N MET A 59 -0.29 6.44 9.10
CA MET A 59 -0.29 6.76 10.53
C MET A 59 -0.67 8.23 10.80
N VAL A 60 -0.21 9.16 9.96
CA VAL A 60 -0.51 10.59 10.11
C VAL A 60 -1.84 10.98 9.48
N VAL A 61 -2.15 10.46 8.29
CA VAL A 61 -3.32 10.86 7.50
C VAL A 61 -4.61 10.25 8.06
N MET A 62 -4.59 9.01 8.54
CA MET A 62 -5.77 8.34 9.10
C MET A 62 -6.44 9.14 10.24
N PRO A 63 -5.74 9.62 11.29
CA PRO A 63 -6.38 10.42 12.33
C PRO A 63 -6.89 11.78 11.81
N ILE A 64 -6.23 12.37 10.81
CA ILE A 64 -6.67 13.63 10.19
C ILE A 64 -7.99 13.40 9.45
N ILE A 65 -8.05 12.37 8.60
CA ILE A 65 -9.27 12.00 7.87
C ILE A 65 -10.40 11.71 8.86
N LYS A 66 -10.15 10.94 9.92
CA LYS A 66 -11.16 10.66 10.96
C LYS A 66 -11.71 11.94 11.59
N ARG A 67 -10.84 12.89 11.96
CA ARG A 67 -11.26 14.18 12.52
C ARG A 67 -12.05 15.02 11.52
N PHE A 68 -11.68 14.99 10.25
CA PHE A 68 -12.37 15.73 9.21
C PHE A 68 -13.76 15.16 8.94
N ILE A 69 -13.87 13.84 8.78
CA ILE A 69 -15.14 13.15 8.56
C ILE A 69 -16.07 13.35 9.76
N ALA A 70 -15.57 13.19 10.99
CA ALA A 70 -16.38 13.39 12.21
C ALA A 70 -16.97 14.80 12.35
N LYS A 71 -16.43 15.81 11.67
CA LYS A 71 -16.99 17.17 11.65
C LYS A 71 -18.11 17.35 10.61
N HIS A 72 -18.17 16.50 9.59
CA HIS A 72 -19.09 16.62 8.46
C HIS A 72 -20.14 15.52 8.43
N VAL A 73 -19.94 14.43 9.17
CA VAL A 73 -20.95 13.41 9.40
C VAL A 73 -21.79 13.84 10.60
N VAL A 74 -23.03 14.21 10.33
CA VAL A 74 -24.09 14.42 11.32
C VAL A 74 -24.75 13.05 11.51
N GLU A 75 -24.84 12.55 12.75
CA GLU A 75 -25.78 11.47 13.09
C GLU A 75 -27.21 12.00 13.15
#